data_AF-A0AB40DC10-F1
#
_entry.id   AF-A0AB40DC10-F1
#
_cell.length_a   1.000
_cell.length_b   1.000
_cell.length_c   1.000
_cell.angle_alpha   90.00
_cell.angle_beta   90.00
_cell.angle_gamma   90.00
#
_symmetry.space_group_name_H-M   'P 1'
#
loop_
_entity.id
_entity.type
_entity.pdbx_description
1 polymer ?
#
loop_
_entity_poly.entity_id
_entity_poly.type
_entity_poly.pdbx_seq_one_letter_code
_entity_poly.pdbx_strand_id
1 'polypeptide(L)'
;MPNNQVDQRGNRSGFLWELRICVVMIFLWWVTSIALNFVNIYNYYFQLKKFKKCWKCLYNTYMKIGIATSVFTMPILCLALLFVCLQKPRVIRIYVPCLAFATLMEFMMAVVFTYEYPGISDVLRVWDNQRSMEFFEVNYKCCGVLGPDDYLAASMGLPNTCFKNRSGLPKDIYTTGCSTRFLISEKIPYSELASGIVRLLYLRKQCHSGKTYFW
;
A
#
# COMPACT_ATOMS: atom_id res chain seq x y z
N MET A 1 -14.27 51.05 -38.86
CA MET A 1 -14.18 50.28 -37.61
C MET A 1 -13.92 48.80 -37.89
N PRO A 2 -12.65 48.34 -37.93
CA PRO A 2 -12.35 46.92 -37.89
C PRO A 2 -11.18 46.64 -36.92
N ASN A 3 -11.45 46.43 -35.63
CA ASN A 3 -10.39 46.04 -34.68
C ASN A 3 -10.80 44.94 -33.67
N ASN A 4 -12.07 44.55 -33.61
CA ASN A 4 -12.54 43.58 -32.61
C ASN A 4 -12.36 42.11 -33.01
N GLN A 5 -12.02 41.82 -34.28
CA GLN A 5 -11.91 40.45 -34.81
C GLN A 5 -10.51 39.82 -34.58
N VAL A 6 -9.47 40.64 -34.46
CA VAL A 6 -8.07 40.17 -34.27
C VAL A 6 -7.82 39.80 -32.81
N ASP A 7 -8.29 40.61 -31.86
CA ASP A 7 -8.17 40.34 -30.42
C ASP A 7 -8.91 39.06 -29.99
N GLN A 8 -10.11 38.81 -30.54
CA GLN A 8 -10.86 37.60 -30.20
C GLN A 8 -10.21 36.32 -30.73
N ARG A 9 -9.46 36.38 -31.83
CA ARG A 9 -8.80 35.20 -32.42
C ARG A 9 -7.53 34.81 -31.66
N GLY A 10 -6.74 35.80 -31.22
CA GLY A 10 -5.57 35.59 -30.36
C GLY A 10 -5.95 35.05 -28.98
N ASN A 11 -7.02 35.58 -28.37
CA ASN A 11 -7.52 35.10 -27.08
C ASN A 11 -8.08 33.66 -27.17
N ARG A 12 -8.73 33.31 -28.28
CA ARG A 12 -9.27 31.95 -28.53
C ARG A 12 -8.17 30.91 -28.78
N SER A 13 -7.09 31.28 -29.48
CA SER A 13 -5.94 30.38 -29.67
C SER A 13 -5.16 30.14 -28.37
N GLY A 14 -5.00 31.17 -27.53
CA GLY A 14 -4.39 31.02 -26.20
C GLY A 14 -5.21 30.11 -25.30
N PHE A 15 -6.54 30.32 -25.26
CA PHE A 15 -7.45 29.48 -24.47
C PHE A 15 -7.45 27.99 -24.90
N LEU A 16 -7.38 27.70 -26.20
CA LEU A 16 -7.29 26.33 -26.71
C LEU A 16 -5.98 25.63 -26.35
N TRP A 17 -4.87 26.38 -26.30
CA TRP A 17 -3.55 25.84 -25.94
C TRP A 17 -3.48 25.49 -24.45
N GLU A 18 -3.99 26.37 -23.59
CA GLU A 18 -4.14 26.13 -22.14
C GLU A 18 -5.02 24.90 -21.84
N LEU A 19 -6.13 24.75 -22.57
CA LEU A 19 -7.02 23.59 -22.44
C LEU A 19 -6.30 22.28 -22.79
N ARG A 20 -5.49 22.31 -23.86
CA ARG A 20 -4.74 21.14 -24.33
C ARG A 20 -3.67 20.71 -23.34
N ILE A 21 -2.96 21.67 -22.72
CA ILE A 21 -1.99 21.40 -21.66
C ILE A 21 -2.68 20.73 -20.47
N CYS A 22 -3.81 21.28 -20.02
CA CYS A 22 -4.56 20.73 -18.89
C CYS A 22 -4.98 19.27 -19.12
N VAL A 23 -5.48 18.94 -20.32
CA VAL A 23 -5.86 17.56 -20.66
C VAL A 23 -4.65 16.61 -20.64
N VAL A 24 -3.52 17.03 -21.21
CA VAL A 24 -2.28 16.22 -21.21
C VAL A 24 -1.78 15.99 -19.78
N MET A 25 -1.79 17.01 -18.93
CA MET A 25 -1.39 16.87 -17.53
C MET A 25 -2.29 15.91 -16.75
N ILE A 26 -3.62 16.00 -16.93
CA ILE A 26 -4.60 15.10 -16.31
C ILE A 26 -4.33 13.66 -16.75
N PHE A 27 -4.08 13.44 -18.05
CA PHE A 27 -3.75 12.11 -18.57
C PHE A 27 -2.45 11.55 -17.99
N LEU A 28 -1.39 12.36 -17.91
CA LEU A 28 -0.11 11.95 -17.31
C LEU A 28 -0.27 11.57 -15.83
N TRP A 29 -1.03 12.34 -15.06
CA TRP A 29 -1.32 12.01 -13.65
C TRP A 29 -2.15 10.74 -13.51
N TRP A 30 -3.11 10.52 -14.42
CA TRP A 30 -3.90 9.30 -14.46
C TRP A 30 -3.02 8.06 -14.73
N VAL A 31 -2.16 8.11 -15.74
CA VAL A 31 -1.20 7.03 -16.04
C VAL A 31 -0.29 6.75 -14.84
N THR A 32 0.24 7.81 -14.22
CA THR A 32 1.09 7.68 -13.02
C THR A 32 0.35 7.02 -11.86
N SER A 33 -0.93 7.38 -11.65
CA SER A 33 -1.76 6.80 -10.59
C SER A 33 -2.01 5.30 -10.80
N ILE A 34 -2.24 4.88 -12.05
CA ILE A 34 -2.38 3.46 -12.40
C ILE A 34 -1.07 2.71 -12.19
N ALA A 35 0.05 3.26 -12.68
CA ALA A 35 1.36 2.64 -12.52
C ALA A 35 1.71 2.43 -11.03
N LEU A 36 1.49 3.43 -10.19
CA LEU A 36 1.71 3.32 -8.74
C LEU A 36 0.79 2.29 -8.08
N ASN A 37 -0.47 2.20 -8.52
CA ASN A 37 -1.39 1.18 -7.99
C ASN A 37 -0.92 -0.24 -8.36
N PHE A 38 -0.37 -0.45 -9.57
CA PHE A 38 0.25 -1.72 -9.94
C PHE A 38 1.48 -2.04 -9.08
N VAL A 39 2.32 -1.03 -8.80
CA VAL A 39 3.47 -1.19 -7.89
C VAL A 39 3.02 -1.60 -6.50
N ASN A 40 1.94 -1.01 -5.97
CA ASN A 40 1.38 -1.38 -4.66
C ASN A 40 0.91 -2.83 -4.64
N ILE A 41 0.13 -3.26 -5.64
CA ILE A 41 -0.31 -4.66 -5.77
C ILE A 41 0.89 -5.61 -5.81
N TYR A 42 1.92 -5.27 -6.60
CA TYR A 42 3.14 -6.07 -6.69
C TYR A 42 3.87 -6.18 -5.36
N ASN A 43 4.05 -5.06 -4.65
CA ASN A 43 4.69 -5.01 -3.33
C ASN A 43 3.92 -5.87 -2.31
N TYR A 44 2.60 -5.75 -2.26
CA TYR A 44 1.76 -6.57 -1.38
C TYR A 44 1.84 -8.04 -1.72
N TYR A 45 1.76 -8.39 -3.00
CA TYR A 45 1.82 -9.78 -3.44
C TYR A 45 3.18 -10.42 -3.10
N PHE A 46 4.28 -9.70 -3.35
CA PHE A 46 5.63 -10.18 -3.06
C PHE A 46 5.80 -10.44 -1.56
N GLN A 47 5.34 -9.51 -0.71
CA GLN A 47 5.41 -9.67 0.73
C GLN A 47 4.50 -10.79 1.23
N LEU A 48 3.26 -10.89 0.74
CA LEU A 48 2.37 -12.01 1.06
C LEU A 48 3.02 -13.37 0.73
N LYS A 49 3.75 -13.47 -0.39
CA LYS A 49 4.45 -14.70 -0.78
C LYS A 49 5.57 -15.05 0.20
N LYS A 50 6.31 -14.06 0.70
CA LYS A 50 7.37 -14.24 1.71
C LYS A 50 6.80 -14.79 3.02
N PHE A 51 5.63 -14.31 3.44
CA PHE A 51 4.97 -14.68 4.70
C PHE A 51 3.93 -15.81 4.56
N LYS A 52 3.84 -16.47 3.40
CA LYS A 52 2.85 -17.52 3.11
C LYS A 52 2.92 -18.73 4.06
N LYS A 53 4.11 -19.02 4.60
CA LYS A 53 4.35 -20.14 5.53
C LYS A 53 3.89 -19.83 6.97
N CYS A 54 3.58 -18.56 7.28
CA CYS A 54 3.10 -18.13 8.57
C CYS A 54 1.62 -18.49 8.73
N TRP A 55 1.30 -19.43 9.63
CA TRP A 55 -0.08 -19.81 9.93
C TRP A 55 -0.78 -18.66 10.65
N LYS A 56 -2.03 -18.32 10.28
CA LYS A 56 -2.79 -17.35 11.08
C LYS A 56 -2.49 -15.86 10.87
N CYS A 57 -1.26 -15.53 10.48
CA CYS A 57 -0.59 -14.25 10.82
C CYS A 57 -1.39 -13.00 10.42
N LEU A 58 -1.48 -12.03 11.32
CA LEU A 58 -2.30 -10.83 11.17
C LEU A 58 -1.71 -9.98 10.05
N TYR A 59 -0.38 -9.99 9.91
CA TYR A 59 0.33 -9.48 8.76
C TYR A 59 -0.22 -10.02 7.42
N ASN A 60 -0.49 -11.33 7.31
CA ASN A 60 -1.08 -11.92 6.09
C ASN A 60 -2.49 -11.41 5.83
N THR A 61 -3.27 -11.12 6.88
CA THR A 61 -4.59 -10.50 6.76
C THR A 61 -4.48 -9.07 6.24
N TYR A 62 -3.59 -8.25 6.80
CA TYR A 62 -3.35 -6.89 6.31
C TYR A 62 -2.86 -6.86 4.85
N MET A 63 -1.95 -7.76 4.46
CA MET A 63 -1.51 -7.87 3.07
C MET A 63 -2.67 -8.21 2.12
N LYS A 64 -3.58 -9.11 2.52
CA LYS A 64 -4.78 -9.43 1.72
C LYS A 64 -5.72 -8.24 1.61
N ILE A 65 -5.92 -7.49 2.69
CA ILE A 65 -6.74 -6.27 2.70
C ILE A 65 -6.13 -5.21 1.78
N GLY A 66 -4.81 -5.03 1.81
CA GLY A 66 -4.09 -4.14 0.89
C GLY A 66 -4.32 -4.50 -0.58
N ILE A 67 -4.12 -5.77 -0.95
CA ILE A 67 -4.40 -6.27 -2.31
C ILE A 67 -5.85 -6.02 -2.70
N ALA A 68 -6.81 -6.37 -1.84
CA ALA A 68 -8.23 -6.19 -2.12
C ALA A 68 -8.57 -4.71 -2.37
N THR A 69 -7.99 -3.81 -1.59
CA THR A 69 -8.21 -2.36 -1.71
C THR A 69 -7.60 -1.80 -3.00
N SER A 70 -6.37 -2.18 -3.34
CA SER A 70 -5.73 -1.75 -4.59
C SER A 70 -6.43 -2.30 -5.84
N VAL A 71 -6.90 -3.56 -5.79
CA VAL A 71 -7.69 -4.17 -6.88
C VAL A 71 -9.04 -3.48 -7.02
N PHE A 72 -9.71 -3.13 -5.93
CA PHE A 72 -10.97 -2.38 -5.96
C PHE A 72 -10.77 -0.95 -6.51
N THR A 73 -9.59 -0.36 -6.30
CA THR A 73 -9.29 0.99 -6.79
C THR A 73 -8.97 1.02 -8.29
N MET A 74 -8.49 -0.08 -8.88
CA MET A 74 -8.25 -0.18 -10.33
C MET A 74 -9.46 0.15 -11.22
N PRO A 75 -10.65 -0.48 -11.06
CA PRO A 75 -11.80 -0.16 -11.89
C PRO A 75 -12.26 1.28 -11.70
N ILE A 76 -12.13 1.86 -10.50
CA ILE A 76 -12.41 3.28 -10.25
C ILE A 76 -11.48 4.14 -11.11
N LEU A 77 -10.17 3.87 -11.11
CA LEU A 77 -9.20 4.58 -11.94
C LEU A 77 -9.50 4.40 -13.44
N CYS A 78 -9.87 3.20 -13.90
CA CYS A 78 -10.22 2.97 -15.31
C CYS A 78 -11.46 3.77 -15.75
N LEU A 79 -12.49 3.84 -14.89
CA LEU A 79 -13.71 4.62 -15.16
C LEU A 79 -13.44 6.13 -15.23
N ALA A 80 -12.38 6.61 -14.57
CA ALA A 80 -11.97 8.02 -14.59
C ALA A 80 -11.77 8.55 -16.03
N LEU A 81 -11.08 7.78 -16.87
CA LEU A 81 -10.77 8.16 -18.25
C LEU A 81 -12.04 8.28 -19.09
N LEU A 82 -12.93 7.30 -18.96
CA LEU A 82 -14.23 7.30 -19.66
C LEU A 82 -15.06 8.53 -19.27
N PHE A 83 -15.08 8.90 -17.98
CA PHE A 83 -15.85 10.06 -17.53
C PHE A 83 -15.26 11.40 -17.96
N VAL A 84 -13.93 11.51 -18.05
CA VAL A 84 -13.26 12.68 -18.62
C VAL A 84 -13.62 12.83 -20.11
N CYS A 85 -13.63 11.74 -20.88
CA CYS A 85 -14.01 11.76 -22.29
C CYS A 85 -15.49 12.09 -22.52
N LEU A 86 -16.39 11.62 -21.65
CA LEU A 86 -17.84 11.81 -21.80
C LEU A 86 -18.34 13.21 -21.36
N GLN A 87 -17.49 14.03 -20.73
CA GLN A 87 -17.81 15.40 -20.28
C GLN A 87 -19.15 15.53 -19.52
N LYS A 88 -19.54 14.53 -18.72
CA LYS A 88 -20.80 14.57 -17.94
C LYS A 88 -20.55 15.08 -16.52
N PRO A 89 -20.92 16.33 -16.17
CA PRO A 89 -20.58 16.93 -14.87
C PRO A 89 -21.26 16.24 -13.68
N ARG A 90 -22.44 15.65 -13.88
CA ARG A 90 -23.16 14.93 -12.81
C ARG A 90 -22.41 13.68 -12.35
N VAL A 91 -21.78 12.97 -13.28
CA VAL A 91 -21.07 11.72 -12.98
C VAL A 91 -19.74 12.02 -12.28
N ILE A 92 -19.04 13.08 -12.69
CA ILE A 92 -17.80 13.54 -12.06
C ILE A 92 -18.03 13.85 -10.56
N ARG A 93 -19.18 14.43 -10.19
CA ARG A 93 -19.51 14.73 -8.78
C ARG A 93 -19.62 13.49 -7.89
N ILE A 94 -20.06 12.36 -8.42
CA ILE A 94 -20.15 11.09 -7.68
C ILE A 94 -18.78 10.39 -7.68
N TYR A 95 -18.03 10.53 -8.77
CA TYR A 95 -16.72 9.91 -8.92
C TYR A 95 -15.67 10.46 -7.93
N VAL A 96 -15.61 11.78 -7.76
CA VAL A 96 -14.64 12.46 -6.87
C VAL A 96 -14.66 11.92 -5.43
N PRO A 97 -15.81 11.81 -4.74
CA PRO A 97 -15.83 11.28 -3.37
C PRO A 97 -15.46 9.80 -3.30
N CYS A 98 -15.83 8.97 -4.30
CA CYS A 98 -15.41 7.56 -4.33
C CYS A 98 -13.87 7.44 -4.44
N LEU A 99 -13.25 8.22 -5.31
CA LEU A 99 -11.79 8.23 -5.45
C LEU A 99 -11.11 8.80 -4.20
N ALA A 100 -11.69 9.83 -3.56
CA ALA A 100 -11.20 10.37 -2.31
C ALA A 100 -11.26 9.33 -1.17
N PHE A 101 -12.37 8.60 -1.04
CA PHE A 101 -12.52 7.53 -0.07
C PHE A 101 -11.50 6.40 -0.29
N ALA A 102 -11.32 5.96 -1.54
CA ALA A 102 -10.30 4.95 -1.87
C ALA A 102 -8.88 5.42 -1.49
N THR A 103 -8.57 6.69 -1.75
CA THR A 103 -7.29 7.30 -1.40
C THR A 103 -7.09 7.36 0.12
N LEU A 104 -8.13 7.69 0.89
CA LEU A 104 -8.08 7.69 2.35
C LEU A 104 -7.83 6.29 2.91
N MET A 105 -8.45 5.25 2.34
CA MET A 105 -8.21 3.86 2.74
C MET A 105 -6.76 3.44 2.51
N GLU A 106 -6.16 3.82 1.38
CA GLU A 106 -4.73 3.60 1.11
C GLU A 106 -3.83 4.31 2.13
N PHE A 107 -4.13 5.57 2.48
CA PHE A 107 -3.39 6.29 3.51
C PHE A 107 -3.48 5.62 4.88
N MET A 108 -4.66 5.14 5.28
CA MET A 108 -4.82 4.41 6.54
C MET A 108 -3.98 3.13 6.56
N MET A 109 -3.94 2.40 5.44
CA MET A 109 -3.05 1.24 5.30
C MET A 109 -1.57 1.62 5.37
N ALA A 110 -1.17 2.72 4.73
CA ALA A 110 0.20 3.22 4.80
C ALA A 110 0.61 3.51 6.26
N VAL A 111 -0.26 4.17 7.02
CA VAL A 111 -0.05 4.46 8.44
C VAL A 111 0.13 3.17 9.24
N VAL A 112 -0.72 2.17 9.03
CA VAL A 112 -0.59 0.85 9.68
C VAL A 112 0.77 0.21 9.40
N PHE A 113 1.34 0.38 8.21
CA PHE A 113 2.67 -0.14 7.86
C PHE A 113 3.85 0.73 8.30
N THR A 114 3.63 2.01 8.65
CA THR A 114 4.68 2.87 9.20
C THR A 114 4.99 2.57 10.65
N TYR A 115 4.02 2.10 11.42
CA TYR A 115 4.29 1.59 12.76
C TYR A 115 5.01 0.25 12.65
N GLU A 116 6.14 0.10 13.33
CA GLU A 116 6.82 -1.18 13.45
C GLU A 116 5.83 -2.19 13.99
N TYR A 117 5.36 -3.11 13.15
CA TYR A 117 4.41 -4.12 13.57
C TYR A 117 5.13 -5.02 14.58
N PRO A 118 4.77 -4.98 15.88
CA PRO A 118 5.45 -5.79 16.87
C PRO A 118 5.05 -7.23 16.57
N GLY A 119 6.01 -8.00 16.06
CA GLY A 119 5.85 -9.44 15.79
C GLY A 119 5.36 -10.22 17.00
N ILE A 120 5.49 -9.63 18.19
CA ILE A 120 4.89 -10.03 19.47
C ILE A 120 3.49 -10.64 19.29
N SER A 121 2.55 -9.95 18.65
CA SER A 121 1.16 -10.46 18.57
C SER A 121 1.04 -11.73 17.72
N ASP A 122 1.78 -11.80 16.62
CA ASP A 122 1.78 -12.97 15.74
C ASP A 122 2.57 -14.14 16.34
N VAL A 123 3.71 -13.86 16.99
CA VAL A 123 4.53 -14.85 17.71
C VAL A 123 3.76 -15.44 18.88
N LEU A 124 3.15 -14.61 19.73
CA LEU A 124 2.33 -15.04 20.86
C LEU A 124 1.16 -15.91 20.39
N ARG A 125 0.46 -15.49 19.32
CA ARG A 125 -0.67 -16.27 18.82
C ARG A 125 -0.24 -17.63 18.26
N VAL A 126 0.89 -17.71 17.57
CA VAL A 126 1.43 -18.99 17.08
C VAL A 126 1.82 -19.89 18.26
N TRP A 127 2.47 -19.33 19.27
CA TRP A 127 2.87 -20.03 20.49
C TRP A 127 1.67 -20.57 21.29
N ASP A 128 0.68 -19.73 21.57
CA ASP A 128 -0.51 -20.08 22.35
C ASP A 128 -1.37 -21.17 21.66
N ASN A 129 -1.37 -21.18 20.32
CA ASN A 129 -2.04 -22.23 19.54
C ASN A 129 -1.18 -23.50 19.35
N GLN A 130 -0.04 -23.62 20.05
CA GLN A 130 0.92 -24.73 19.97
C GLN A 130 1.33 -25.04 18.51
N ARG A 131 1.47 -24.00 17.69
CA ARG A 131 1.91 -24.11 16.30
C ARG A 131 3.43 -23.93 16.20
N SER A 132 4.01 -24.52 15.15
CA SER A 132 5.45 -24.42 14.90
C SER A 132 5.88 -22.97 14.72
N MET A 133 6.89 -22.55 15.50
CA MET A 133 7.55 -21.25 15.38
C MET A 133 8.68 -21.23 14.34
N GLU A 134 8.89 -22.32 13.59
CA GLU A 134 9.96 -22.45 12.59
C GLU A 134 10.04 -21.24 11.64
N PHE A 135 8.89 -20.69 11.23
CA PHE A 135 8.86 -19.51 10.37
C PHE A 135 9.58 -18.32 11.00
N PHE A 136 9.34 -18.04 12.29
CA PHE A 136 9.96 -16.91 12.96
C PHE A 136 11.43 -17.21 13.30
N GLU A 137 11.70 -18.38 13.83
CA GLU A 137 13.04 -18.77 14.29
C GLU A 137 14.06 -18.78 13.13
N VAL A 138 13.68 -19.34 11.99
CA VAL A 138 14.55 -19.42 10.80
C VAL A 138 14.74 -18.05 10.14
N ASN A 139 13.67 -17.26 10.01
CA ASN A 139 13.77 -15.98 9.27
C ASN A 139 14.34 -14.84 10.12
N TYR A 140 14.12 -14.86 11.44
CA TYR A 140 14.50 -13.78 12.35
C TYR A 140 15.62 -14.15 13.31
N LYS A 141 16.19 -15.37 13.19
CA LYS A 141 17.33 -15.84 13.99
C LYS A 141 17.08 -15.61 15.48
N CYS A 142 15.94 -16.10 15.93
CA CYS A 142 15.42 -15.97 17.29
C CYS A 142 14.98 -17.34 17.79
N CYS A 143 14.72 -17.46 19.09
CA CYS A 143 14.21 -18.68 19.69
C CYS A 143 13.20 -18.34 20.78
N GLY A 144 12.07 -19.07 20.80
CA GLY A 144 11.03 -18.83 21.80
C GLY A 144 10.32 -17.49 21.62
N VAL A 145 9.41 -17.19 22.54
CA VAL A 145 8.70 -15.91 22.59
C VAL A 145 9.62 -14.83 23.12
N LEU A 146 10.12 -15.00 24.35
CA LEU A 146 11.06 -14.13 25.05
C LEU A 146 12.49 -14.71 25.00
N GLY A 147 12.63 -16.03 24.89
CA GLY A 147 13.92 -16.71 24.76
C GLY A 147 13.80 -18.23 24.70
N PRO A 148 14.94 -18.96 24.58
CA PRO A 148 14.94 -20.42 24.49
C PRO A 148 14.34 -21.12 25.72
N ASP A 149 14.37 -20.47 26.88
CA ASP A 149 13.84 -21.03 28.13
C ASP A 149 12.32 -21.23 28.09
N ASP A 150 11.60 -20.56 27.19
CA ASP A 150 10.16 -20.72 27.01
C ASP A 150 9.78 -22.17 26.65
N TYR A 151 10.64 -22.84 25.88
CA TYR A 151 10.45 -24.26 25.54
C TYR A 151 10.61 -25.16 26.76
N LEU A 152 11.61 -24.89 27.61
CA LEU A 152 11.81 -25.63 28.86
C LEU A 152 10.63 -25.44 29.82
N ALA A 153 10.16 -24.19 29.97
CA ALA A 153 9.01 -23.85 30.79
C ALA A 153 7.72 -24.52 30.28
N ALA A 154 7.55 -24.63 28.97
CA ALA A 154 6.43 -25.33 28.34
C ALA A 154 6.57 -26.86 28.31
N SER A 155 7.63 -27.43 28.92
CA SER A 155 7.96 -28.86 28.85
C SER A 155 8.10 -29.38 27.41
N MET A 156 8.54 -28.52 26.50
CA MET A 156 8.78 -28.81 25.09
C MET A 156 10.29 -28.94 24.83
N GLY A 157 10.68 -29.84 23.92
CA GLY A 157 12.07 -29.91 23.47
C GLY A 157 12.45 -28.69 22.62
N LEU A 158 13.68 -28.20 22.78
CA LEU A 158 14.19 -27.09 21.97
C LEU A 158 14.31 -27.54 20.50
N PRO A 159 13.66 -26.87 19.55
CA PRO A 159 13.69 -27.29 18.16
C PRO A 159 15.04 -26.94 17.50
N ASN A 160 15.45 -27.73 16.51
CA ASN A 160 16.71 -27.49 15.78
C ASN A 160 16.73 -26.13 15.06
N THR A 161 15.57 -25.52 14.84
CA THR A 161 15.39 -24.18 14.24
C THR A 161 15.91 -23.05 15.14
N CYS A 162 16.03 -23.27 16.45
CA CYS A 162 16.64 -22.34 17.39
C CYS A 162 18.17 -22.29 17.33
N PHE A 163 18.80 -23.21 16.58
CA PHE A 163 20.25 -23.30 16.46
C PHE A 163 20.72 -22.75 15.12
N LYS A 164 21.84 -22.04 15.12
CA LYS A 164 22.50 -21.58 13.90
C LYS A 164 22.76 -22.76 12.98
N ASN A 165 22.27 -22.66 11.74
CA ASN A 165 22.36 -23.73 10.73
C ASN A 165 21.85 -25.11 11.20
N ARG A 166 20.93 -25.14 12.18
CA ARG A 166 20.38 -26.39 12.73
C ARG A 166 21.44 -27.31 13.35
N SER A 167 22.52 -26.75 13.89
CA SER A 167 23.65 -27.53 14.41
C SER A 167 23.32 -28.37 15.65
N GLY A 168 22.30 -27.98 16.43
CA GLY A 168 21.96 -28.64 17.70
C GLY A 168 22.99 -28.42 18.81
N LEU A 169 23.99 -27.56 18.59
CA LEU A 169 25.06 -27.29 19.55
C LEU A 169 24.66 -26.14 20.48
N PRO A 170 24.80 -26.27 21.81
CA PRO A 170 24.39 -25.21 22.75
C PRO A 170 24.99 -23.84 22.47
N LYS A 171 26.23 -23.80 21.95
CA LYS A 171 26.94 -22.56 21.56
C LYS A 171 26.29 -21.80 20.39
N ASP A 172 25.44 -22.46 19.62
CA ASP A 172 24.80 -21.94 18.42
C ASP A 172 23.34 -21.53 18.65
N ILE A 173 22.84 -21.60 19.89
CA ILE A 173 21.46 -21.23 20.24
C ILE A 173 21.26 -19.72 20.06
N TYR A 174 20.15 -19.35 19.42
CA TYR A 174 19.66 -17.98 19.43
C TYR A 174 19.10 -17.64 20.81
N THR A 175 19.73 -16.67 21.48
CA THR A 175 19.31 -16.22 22.84
C THR A 175 18.23 -15.16 22.80
N THR A 176 18.04 -14.48 21.67
CA THR A 176 17.01 -13.44 21.51
C THR A 176 15.64 -14.05 21.24
N GLY A 177 14.63 -13.66 22.02
CA GLY A 177 13.23 -14.01 21.80
C GLY A 177 12.64 -13.45 20.50
N CYS A 178 11.79 -14.23 19.84
CA CYS A 178 11.17 -13.81 18.58
C CYS A 178 10.21 -12.63 18.73
N SER A 179 9.64 -12.40 19.91
CA SER A 179 8.78 -11.25 20.19
C SER A 179 9.54 -9.92 20.12
N THR A 180 10.84 -9.91 20.41
CA THR A 180 11.68 -8.70 20.40
C THR A 180 12.13 -8.30 18.99
N ARG A 181 11.81 -9.09 17.97
CA ARG A 181 12.18 -8.84 16.57
C ARG A 181 11.05 -8.11 15.86
N PHE A 182 11.38 -6.98 15.24
CA PHE A 182 10.44 -6.20 14.45
C PHE A 182 10.30 -6.76 13.03
N LEU A 183 9.07 -6.90 12.55
CA LEU A 183 8.79 -7.22 11.16
C LEU A 183 8.79 -5.92 10.33
N ILE A 184 9.98 -5.51 9.88
CA ILE A 184 10.08 -4.30 9.06
C ILE A 184 9.77 -4.65 7.59
N SER A 185 8.80 -3.95 7.02
CA SER A 185 8.48 -4.00 5.60
C SER A 185 8.64 -2.61 4.98
N GLU A 186 9.88 -2.14 4.92
CA GLU A 186 10.26 -0.76 4.58
C GLU A 186 9.64 -0.26 3.27
N LYS A 187 9.46 -1.12 2.28
CA LYS A 187 9.07 -0.69 0.91
C LYS A 187 7.59 -0.36 0.72
N ILE A 188 6.69 -0.92 1.55
CA ILE A 188 5.24 -0.75 1.40
C ILE A 188 4.77 0.68 1.74
N PRO A 189 5.12 1.27 2.91
CA PRO A 189 4.58 2.57 3.27
C PRO A 189 4.99 3.67 2.28
N TYR A 190 6.20 3.62 1.71
CA TYR A 190 6.62 4.62 0.72
C TYR A 190 5.79 4.58 -0.57
N SER A 191 5.48 3.40 -1.10
CA SER A 191 4.73 3.30 -2.36
C SER A 191 3.26 3.69 -2.19
N GLU A 192 2.66 3.36 -1.04
CA GLU A 192 1.31 3.80 -0.67
C GLU A 192 1.22 5.32 -0.48
N LEU A 193 2.16 5.92 0.26
CA LEU A 193 2.22 7.37 0.43
C LEU A 193 2.40 8.09 -0.90
N ALA A 194 3.29 7.59 -1.77
CA ALA A 194 3.48 8.16 -3.10
C ALA A 194 2.20 8.08 -3.95
N SER A 195 1.53 6.91 -3.98
CA SER A 195 0.24 6.71 -4.66
C SER A 195 -0.81 7.70 -4.15
N GLY A 196 -0.96 7.80 -2.83
CA GLY A 196 -1.93 8.68 -2.20
C GLY A 196 -1.69 10.16 -2.50
N ILE A 197 -0.44 10.63 -2.41
CA ILE A 197 -0.07 12.02 -2.72
C ILE A 197 -0.36 12.35 -4.18
N VAL A 198 0.03 11.47 -5.11
CA VAL A 198 -0.23 11.67 -6.55
C VAL A 198 -1.73 11.78 -6.83
N ARG A 199 -2.55 10.93 -6.19
CA ARG A 199 -4.01 10.96 -6.36
C ARG A 199 -4.67 12.18 -5.72
N LEU A 200 -4.17 12.64 -4.57
CA LEU A 200 -4.64 13.90 -3.96
C LEU A 200 -4.35 15.10 -4.86
N LEU A 201 -3.16 15.16 -5.46
CA LEU A 201 -2.81 16.22 -6.41
C LEU A 201 -3.69 16.16 -7.66
N TYR A 202 -3.95 14.96 -8.18
CA TYR A 202 -4.89 14.72 -9.28
C TYR A 202 -6.30 15.21 -8.95
N LEU A 203 -6.85 14.84 -7.79
CA LEU A 203 -8.17 15.29 -7.32
C LEU A 203 -8.25 16.81 -7.16
N ARG A 204 -7.21 17.44 -6.59
CA ARG A 204 -7.15 18.89 -6.43
C ARG A 204 -7.17 19.60 -7.79
N LYS A 205 -6.41 19.10 -8.77
CA LYS A 205 -6.39 19.64 -10.13
C LYS A 205 -7.74 19.46 -10.83
N GLN A 206 -8.37 18.30 -10.69
CA GLN A 206 -9.67 18.04 -11.31
C GLN A 206 -10.80 18.90 -10.70
N CYS A 207 -10.75 19.18 -9.40
CA CYS A 207 -11.68 20.10 -8.73
C CYS A 207 -11.49 21.56 -9.18
N HIS A 208 -10.24 22.00 -9.35
CA HIS A 208 -9.94 23.36 -9.83
C HIS A 208 -10.42 23.56 -11.27
N SER A 209 -10.12 22.62 -12.17
CA SER A 209 -10.59 22.64 -13.56
C SER A 209 -12.12 22.51 -13.66
N GLY A 210 -12.76 21.71 -12.80
CA GLY A 210 -14.22 21.61 -12.73
C GLY A 210 -14.91 22.93 -12.37
N LYS A 211 -14.25 23.84 -11.63
CA LYS A 211 -14.77 25.19 -11.38
C LYS A 211 -14.59 26.14 -12.56
N THR A 212 -13.58 25.91 -13.41
CA THR A 212 -13.24 26.80 -14.54
C THR A 212 -13.93 26.43 -15.85
N TYR A 213 -14.43 25.21 -16.00
CA TYR A 213 -15.03 24.72 -17.25
C TYR A 213 -16.53 24.39 -17.17
N PHE A 214 -17.13 24.41 -15.98
CA PHE A 214 -18.52 23.96 -15.76
C PHE A 214 -19.42 24.98 -15.02
N TRP A 215 -18.99 26.24 -14.96
CA TRP A 215 -19.84 27.39 -14.62
C TRP A 215 -19.80 28.39 -15.77
#